data_AF-A0A1H7V4Z5-F1
#
_entry.id   AF-A0A1H7V4Z5-F1
#
_cell.length_a   1.000
_cell.length_b   1.000
_cell.length_c   1.000
_cell.angle_alpha   90.00
_cell.angle_beta   90.00
_cell.angle_gamma   90.00
#
_symmetry.space_group_name_H-M   'P 1'
#
loop_
_entity.id
_entity.type
_entity.pdbx_description
1 polymer ?
#
loop_
_entity_poly.entity_id
_entity_poly.type
_entity_poly.pdbx_seq_one_letter_code
_entity_poly.pdbx_strand_id
1 'polypeptide(L)'
;MTFAISLLIILATAAVVYAIIKTNPNKPQPLPLPSGVPYEPKLPDAAPALHWNDGGRFMVEVMTESRYQPTLKALAGEHGERAAAAQYLATLVPDDHNAYENEAVAVFIEGRMVGYLSQKASIKFRELLRKKEAAGQPSTTDAQVRGGALWEGKRLQYVVVLDVEPLEK
;
A
#
# COMPACT_ATOMS: atom_id res chain seq x y z
N MET A 1 7.49 -43.93 30.12
CA MET A 1 8.45 -42.97 29.51
C MET A 1 7.79 -42.07 28.47
N THR A 2 6.97 -42.60 27.57
CA THR A 2 6.23 -41.84 26.55
C THR A 2 5.34 -40.72 27.13
N PHE A 3 4.58 -40.98 28.18
CA PHE A 3 3.72 -39.96 28.83
C PHE A 3 4.50 -38.76 29.40
N ALA A 4 5.69 -38.99 29.97
CA ALA A 4 6.51 -37.92 30.54
C ALA A 4 7.08 -37.01 29.44
N ILE A 5 7.44 -37.60 28.28
CA ILE A 5 7.94 -36.86 27.12
C ILE A 5 6.81 -36.01 26.51
N SER A 6 5.61 -36.58 26.35
CA SER A 6 4.45 -35.82 25.84
C SER A 6 4.07 -34.66 26.76
N LEU A 7 4.10 -34.87 28.08
CA LEU A 7 3.82 -33.81 29.06
C LEU A 7 4.83 -32.66 28.97
N LEU A 8 6.12 -32.98 28.82
CA LEU A 8 7.19 -31.99 28.64
C LEU A 8 7.01 -31.14 27.36
N ILE A 9 6.63 -31.77 26.26
CA ILE A 9 6.38 -31.07 24.98
C ILE A 9 5.18 -30.11 25.13
N ILE A 10 4.10 -30.54 25.77
CA ILE A 10 2.91 -29.71 26.00
C ILE A 10 3.27 -28.50 26.88
N LEU A 11 4.02 -28.69 27.95
CA LEU A 11 4.45 -27.59 28.81
C LEU A 11 5.39 -26.62 28.09
N ALA A 12 6.33 -27.12 27.29
CA ALA A 12 7.24 -26.29 26.51
C ALA A 12 6.48 -25.45 25.46
N THR A 13 5.57 -26.07 24.71
CA THR A 13 4.74 -25.37 23.72
C THR A 13 3.81 -24.33 24.35
N ALA A 14 3.18 -24.66 25.48
CA ALA A 14 2.36 -23.70 26.22
C ALA A 14 3.18 -22.50 26.73
N ALA A 15 4.41 -22.72 27.20
CA ALA A 15 5.31 -21.65 27.63
C ALA A 15 5.71 -20.73 26.47
N VAL A 16 5.98 -21.29 25.29
CA VAL A 16 6.30 -20.51 24.08
C VAL A 16 5.11 -19.68 23.62
N VAL A 17 3.91 -20.28 23.56
CA VAL A 17 2.68 -19.57 23.19
C VAL A 17 2.38 -18.46 24.20
N TYR A 18 2.50 -18.74 25.50
CA TYR A 18 2.33 -17.74 26.55
C TYR A 18 3.32 -16.59 26.41
N ALA A 19 4.59 -16.88 26.11
CA ALA A 19 5.60 -15.86 25.88
C ALA A 19 5.24 -14.97 24.68
N ILE A 20 4.84 -15.55 23.54
CA ILE A 20 4.44 -14.81 22.33
C ILE A 20 3.25 -13.88 22.63
N ILE A 21 2.19 -14.40 23.26
CA ILE A 21 0.98 -13.62 23.63
C ILE A 21 1.37 -12.49 24.58
N LYS A 22 2.19 -12.77 25.61
CA LYS A 22 2.61 -11.78 26.60
C LYS A 22 3.51 -10.69 26.00
N THR A 23 4.37 -11.05 25.04
CA THR A 23 5.22 -10.07 24.36
C THR A 23 4.45 -9.16 23.40
N ASN A 24 3.25 -9.58 22.96
CA ASN A 24 2.41 -8.92 21.95
C ASN A 24 3.28 -8.20 20.88
N PRO A 25 3.88 -8.93 19.94
CA PRO A 25 4.85 -8.36 19.00
C PRO A 25 4.25 -7.24 18.13
N ASN A 26 2.92 -7.21 17.97
CA ASN A 26 2.20 -6.10 17.35
C ASN A 26 1.86 -5.02 18.39
N LYS A 27 2.87 -4.45 19.05
CA LYS A 27 2.64 -3.18 19.75
C LYS A 27 2.43 -2.11 18.69
N PRO A 28 1.30 -1.39 18.68
CA PRO A 28 1.12 -0.27 17.77
C PRO A 28 2.25 0.73 18.02
N GLN A 29 3.02 1.02 16.98
CA GLN A 29 4.07 2.02 17.06
C GLN A 29 3.41 3.38 17.30
N PRO A 30 3.87 4.18 18.29
CA PRO A 30 3.29 5.48 18.54
C PRO A 30 3.46 6.38 17.30
N LEU A 31 2.36 6.95 16.84
CA LEU A 31 2.31 7.80 15.65
C LEU A 31 3.21 9.03 15.84
N PRO A 32 4.02 9.43 14.84
CA PRO A 32 4.76 10.68 14.91
C PRO A 32 3.82 11.89 15.04
N LEU A 33 4.27 12.92 15.77
CA LEU A 33 3.50 14.15 15.95
C LEU A 33 3.35 14.90 14.61
N PRO A 34 2.17 15.47 14.29
CA PRO A 34 1.97 16.22 13.06
C PRO A 34 2.91 17.45 13.02
N SER A 35 3.82 17.48 12.04
CA SER A 35 4.83 18.54 11.92
C SER A 35 4.31 19.85 11.29
N GLY A 36 3.03 19.90 10.90
CA GLY A 36 2.44 21.00 10.12
C GLY A 36 2.82 21.00 8.64
N VAL A 37 3.92 20.34 8.27
CA VAL A 37 4.27 20.04 6.88
C VAL A 37 3.64 18.70 6.51
N PRO A 38 2.97 18.57 5.35
CA PRO A 38 2.47 17.29 4.89
C PRO A 38 3.61 16.28 4.83
N TYR A 39 3.48 15.20 5.60
CA TYR A 39 4.43 14.10 5.56
C TYR A 39 4.36 13.42 4.19
N GLU A 40 5.53 13.24 3.57
CA GLU A 40 5.69 12.50 2.32
C GLU A 40 6.81 11.48 2.53
N PRO A 41 6.52 10.16 2.49
CA PRO A 41 7.55 9.14 2.52
C PRO A 41 8.48 9.29 1.33
N LYS A 42 9.76 8.97 1.51
CA LYS A 42 10.71 8.90 0.40
C LYS A 42 10.58 7.54 -0.27
N LEU A 43 10.62 7.51 -1.59
CA LEU A 43 10.79 6.28 -2.34
C LEU A 43 12.16 5.67 -1.97
N PRO A 44 12.23 4.44 -1.44
CA PRO A 44 13.51 3.81 -1.11
C PRO A 44 14.32 3.50 -2.38
N ASP A 45 15.65 3.55 -2.29
CA ASP A 45 16.57 3.13 -3.36
C ASP A 45 16.64 1.60 -3.54
N ALA A 46 15.87 0.85 -2.76
CA ALA A 46 15.82 -0.61 -2.83
C ALA A 46 15.03 -1.08 -4.07
N ALA A 47 15.56 -2.08 -4.76
CA ALA A 47 14.84 -2.71 -5.86
C ALA A 47 13.51 -3.33 -5.37
N PRO A 48 12.41 -3.20 -6.14
CA PRO A 48 11.14 -3.84 -5.79
C PRO A 48 11.28 -5.36 -5.68
N ALA A 49 10.78 -5.94 -4.60
CA ALA A 49 10.89 -7.37 -4.30
C ALA A 49 9.93 -8.24 -5.14
N LEU A 50 8.78 -7.67 -5.51
CA LEU A 50 7.69 -8.37 -6.18
C LEU A 50 7.06 -7.48 -7.26
N HIS A 51 6.41 -8.12 -8.23
CA HIS A 51 5.49 -7.47 -9.16
C HIS A 51 4.11 -8.14 -9.06
N TRP A 52 3.07 -7.33 -8.86
CA TRP A 52 1.68 -7.77 -8.73
C TRP A 52 0.91 -7.51 -10.03
N ASN A 53 0.07 -8.48 -10.40
CA ASN A 53 -0.75 -8.43 -11.61
C ASN A 53 -2.05 -9.21 -11.35
N ASP A 54 -3.19 -8.72 -11.84
CA ASP A 54 -4.50 -9.38 -11.70
C ASP A 54 -5.22 -9.65 -13.04
N GLY A 55 -4.47 -9.56 -14.13
CA GLY A 55 -4.93 -9.78 -15.49
C GLY A 55 -5.41 -8.50 -16.19
N GLY A 56 -4.99 -7.32 -15.74
CA GLY A 56 -5.36 -6.04 -16.34
C GLY A 56 -6.74 -5.53 -15.90
N ARG A 57 -7.24 -5.90 -14.71
CA ARG A 57 -8.60 -5.50 -14.29
C ARG A 57 -8.63 -4.11 -13.66
N PHE A 58 -7.52 -3.67 -13.07
CA PHE A 58 -7.39 -2.34 -12.46
C PHE A 58 -8.52 -1.99 -11.48
N MET A 59 -8.77 -2.88 -10.50
CA MET A 59 -9.92 -2.77 -9.59
C MET A 59 -9.61 -2.03 -8.27
N VAL A 60 -8.34 -1.81 -7.95
CA VAL A 60 -7.95 -1.14 -6.69
C VAL A 60 -7.65 0.33 -6.98
N GLU A 61 -8.48 1.22 -6.45
CA GLU A 61 -8.26 2.67 -6.54
C GLU A 61 -7.33 3.16 -5.42
N VAL A 62 -6.40 4.04 -5.78
CA VAL A 62 -5.53 4.74 -4.83
C VAL A 62 -6.32 5.89 -4.20
N MET A 63 -6.31 5.99 -2.88
CA MET A 63 -6.82 7.17 -2.20
C MET A 63 -5.91 8.36 -2.49
N THR A 64 -6.45 9.35 -3.20
CA THR A 64 -5.73 10.55 -3.59
C THR A 64 -6.35 11.78 -2.93
N GLU A 65 -5.52 12.56 -2.23
CA GLU A 65 -5.89 13.89 -1.76
C GLU A 65 -5.80 14.92 -2.90
N SER A 66 -6.54 16.02 -2.77
CA SER A 66 -6.54 17.13 -3.73
C SER A 66 -5.13 17.67 -4.06
N ARG A 67 -4.18 17.58 -3.11
CA ARG A 67 -2.79 18.03 -3.31
C ARG A 67 -2.06 17.26 -4.42
N TYR A 68 -2.46 16.02 -4.73
CA TYR A 68 -1.83 15.20 -5.76
C TYR A 68 -2.42 15.44 -7.15
N GLN A 69 -3.56 16.13 -7.29
CA GLN A 69 -4.20 16.37 -8.58
C GLN A 69 -3.29 17.04 -9.62
N PRO A 70 -2.40 18.00 -9.29
CA PRO A 70 -1.42 18.52 -10.24
C PRO A 70 -0.45 17.44 -10.76
N THR A 71 0.03 16.56 -9.88
CA THR A 71 0.89 15.41 -10.25
C THR A 71 0.15 14.45 -11.16
N LEU A 72 -1.09 14.08 -10.81
CA LEU A 72 -1.91 13.19 -11.61
C LEU A 72 -2.25 13.80 -12.98
N LYS A 73 -2.50 15.11 -13.05
CA LYS A 73 -2.70 15.81 -14.33
C LYS A 73 -1.46 15.73 -15.21
N ALA A 74 -0.27 15.90 -14.64
CA ALA A 74 0.98 15.78 -15.39
C ALA A 74 1.20 14.34 -15.89
N LEU A 75 0.92 13.33 -15.06
CA LEU A 75 0.96 11.92 -15.45
C LEU A 75 -0.13 11.54 -16.46
N ALA A 76 -1.31 12.14 -16.40
CA ALA A 76 -2.36 11.87 -17.37
C ALA A 76 -1.98 12.30 -18.80
N GLY A 77 -1.05 13.25 -18.93
CA GLY A 77 -0.62 13.79 -20.22
C GLY A 77 -1.74 14.51 -20.96
N GLU A 78 -1.55 14.68 -22.27
CA GLU A 78 -2.57 15.26 -23.15
C GLU A 78 -3.59 14.19 -23.58
N HIS A 79 -4.87 14.42 -23.25
CA HIS A 79 -5.98 13.51 -23.61
C HIS A 79 -7.20 14.25 -24.19
N GLY A 80 -7.07 15.56 -24.43
CA GLY A 80 -8.13 16.40 -24.99
C GLY A 80 -9.30 16.59 -24.03
N GLU A 81 -10.52 16.31 -24.49
CA GLU A 81 -11.75 16.39 -23.68
C GLU A 81 -12.18 15.04 -23.09
N ARG A 82 -11.58 13.94 -23.58
CA ARG A 82 -11.89 12.58 -23.14
C ARG A 82 -11.29 12.29 -21.77
N ALA A 83 -11.71 11.21 -21.14
CA ALA A 83 -11.02 10.72 -19.95
C ALA A 83 -9.63 10.18 -20.33
N ALA A 84 -8.63 10.47 -19.51
CA ALA A 84 -7.32 9.86 -19.56
C ALA A 84 -7.39 8.35 -19.29
N ALA A 85 -6.41 7.62 -19.82
CA ALA A 85 -6.17 6.21 -19.53
C ALA A 85 -4.67 5.89 -19.71
N ALA A 86 -3.82 6.74 -19.12
CA ALA A 86 -2.36 6.62 -19.27
C ALA A 86 -1.82 5.48 -18.40
N GLN A 87 -1.04 4.59 -18.99
CA GLN A 87 -0.48 3.41 -18.32
C GLN A 87 0.89 3.69 -17.71
N TYR A 88 1.13 3.15 -16.53
CA TYR A 88 2.35 3.33 -15.76
C TYR A 88 2.72 2.08 -14.96
N LEU A 89 3.98 2.02 -14.54
CA LEU A 89 4.41 1.12 -13.46
C LEU A 89 4.34 1.89 -12.13
N ALA A 90 3.52 1.42 -11.19
CA ALA A 90 3.46 1.95 -9.84
C ALA A 90 4.40 1.18 -8.91
N THR A 91 4.98 1.89 -7.93
CA THR A 91 5.71 1.31 -6.81
C THR A 91 4.91 1.49 -5.53
N LEU A 92 4.65 0.37 -4.84
CA LEU A 92 3.95 0.29 -3.57
C LEU A 92 4.97 0.16 -2.45
N VAL A 93 4.96 1.10 -1.52
CA VAL A 93 5.97 1.21 -0.45
C VAL A 93 5.28 1.13 0.91
N PRO A 94 5.55 0.10 1.73
CA PRO A 94 5.16 0.08 3.12
C PRO A 94 5.73 1.29 3.88
N ASP A 95 4.85 2.11 4.46
CA ASP A 95 5.19 3.34 5.16
C ASP A 95 4.97 3.20 6.68
N ASP A 96 6.01 2.78 7.41
CA ASP A 96 5.97 2.57 8.87
C ASP A 96 6.06 3.87 9.70
N HIS A 97 6.26 5.01 9.04
CA HIS A 97 6.41 6.32 9.69
C HIS A 97 5.19 7.22 9.49
N ASN A 98 4.11 6.68 8.91
CA ASN A 98 2.87 7.42 8.74
C ASN A 98 2.25 7.79 10.10
N ALA A 99 1.88 9.06 10.27
CA ALA A 99 1.33 9.62 11.51
C ALA A 99 -0.14 9.30 11.76
N TYR A 100 -0.82 8.61 10.84
CA TYR A 100 -2.25 8.34 10.91
C TYR A 100 -2.54 6.83 10.90
N GLU A 101 -1.78 6.05 10.13
CA GLU A 101 -2.01 4.63 9.92
C GLU A 101 -0.72 3.81 10.02
N ASN A 102 -0.66 2.87 10.96
CA ASN A 102 0.53 2.04 11.21
C ASN A 102 0.87 1.06 10.06
N GLU A 103 -0.11 0.76 9.21
CA GLU A 103 0.04 -0.22 8.12
C GLU A 103 -0.02 0.47 6.74
N ALA A 104 0.16 1.79 6.68
CA ALA A 104 0.05 2.57 5.45
C ALA A 104 0.94 2.02 4.32
N VAL A 105 0.43 2.14 3.08
CA VAL A 105 1.15 1.79 1.86
C VAL A 105 1.08 2.96 0.89
N ALA A 106 2.20 3.65 0.72
CA ALA A 106 2.34 4.77 -0.21
C ALA A 106 2.47 4.27 -1.64
N VAL A 107 1.90 5.02 -2.58
CA VAL A 107 1.93 4.70 -4.01
C VAL A 107 2.72 5.77 -4.75
N PHE A 108 3.70 5.33 -5.53
CA PHE A 108 4.55 6.18 -6.35
C PHE A 108 4.42 5.80 -7.82
N ILE A 109 4.45 6.81 -8.70
CA ILE A 109 4.56 6.65 -10.15
C ILE A 109 5.66 7.59 -10.64
N GLU A 110 6.63 7.07 -11.40
CA GLU A 110 7.80 7.85 -11.87
C GLU A 110 8.51 8.62 -10.74
N GLY A 111 8.67 8.01 -9.57
CA GLY A 111 9.31 8.63 -8.42
C GLY A 111 8.48 9.69 -7.70
N ARG A 112 7.26 9.98 -8.17
CA ARG A 112 6.35 10.97 -7.58
C ARG A 112 5.27 10.27 -6.77
N MET A 113 5.00 10.75 -5.56
CA MET A 113 3.90 10.22 -4.78
C MET A 113 2.55 10.60 -5.40
N VAL A 114 1.67 9.63 -5.53
CA VAL A 114 0.33 9.81 -6.11
C VAL A 114 -0.79 9.58 -5.09
N GLY A 115 -0.48 8.98 -3.95
CA GLY A 115 -1.44 8.76 -2.87
C GLY A 115 -1.08 7.58 -1.99
N TYR A 116 -2.08 7.04 -1.31
CA TYR A 116 -1.98 5.86 -0.46
C TYR A 116 -3.02 4.82 -0.89
N LEU A 117 -2.78 3.55 -0.62
CA LEU A 117 -3.88 2.59 -0.56
C LEU A 117 -4.84 2.97 0.57
N SER A 118 -6.12 2.61 0.46
CA SER A 118 -7.05 2.74 1.59
C SER A 118 -6.52 1.99 2.83
N GLN A 119 -7.00 2.32 4.02
CA GLN A 119 -6.58 1.63 5.24
C GLN A 119 -6.80 0.10 5.17
N LYS A 120 -7.97 -0.34 4.68
CA LYS A 120 -8.30 -1.77 4.56
C LYS A 120 -7.41 -2.44 3.53
N ALA A 121 -7.24 -1.82 2.36
CA ALA A 121 -6.37 -2.34 1.31
C ALA A 121 -4.91 -2.41 1.78
N SER A 122 -4.43 -1.41 2.51
CA SER A 122 -3.08 -1.35 3.09
C SER A 122 -2.80 -2.53 4.02
N ILE A 123 -3.70 -2.79 4.98
CA ILE A 123 -3.60 -3.93 5.90
C ILE A 123 -3.54 -5.23 5.08
N LYS A 124 -4.45 -5.39 4.11
CA LYS A 124 -4.52 -6.61 3.32
C LYS A 124 -3.28 -6.82 2.47
N PHE A 125 -2.78 -5.77 1.86
CA PHE A 125 -1.58 -5.78 1.05
C PHE A 125 -0.35 -6.18 1.87
N ARG A 126 -0.19 -5.60 3.07
CA ARG A 126 0.92 -5.97 3.96
C ARG A 126 0.82 -7.41 4.46
N GLU A 127 -0.38 -7.96 4.64
CA GLU A 127 -0.54 -9.41 4.86
C GLU A 127 -0.03 -10.23 3.68
N LEU A 128 -0.30 -9.82 2.45
CA LEU A 128 0.17 -10.52 1.24
C LEU A 128 1.70 -10.46 1.13
N LEU A 129 2.31 -9.29 1.39
CA LEU A 129 3.77 -9.15 1.45
C LEU A 129 4.39 -10.09 2.47
N ARG A 130 3.82 -10.17 3.69
CA ARG A 130 4.27 -11.10 4.74
C ARG A 130 4.18 -12.56 4.27
N LYS A 131 3.09 -12.96 3.61
CA LYS A 131 2.92 -14.32 3.07
C LYS A 131 3.90 -14.66 1.94
N LYS A 132 4.42 -13.65 1.24
CA LYS A 132 5.40 -13.79 0.17
C LYS A 132 6.83 -13.56 0.65
N GLU A 133 7.06 -13.49 1.97
CA GLU A 133 8.37 -13.25 2.58
C GLU A 133 9.03 -11.91 2.16
N ALA A 134 8.22 -10.94 1.73
CA ALA A 134 8.64 -9.62 1.26
C ALA A 134 8.18 -8.49 2.20
N ALA A 135 8.03 -8.79 3.50
CA ALA A 135 7.56 -7.83 4.49
C ALA A 135 8.43 -6.57 4.54
N GLY A 136 7.81 -5.39 4.52
CA GLY A 136 8.49 -4.09 4.55
C GLY A 136 9.21 -3.70 3.25
N GLN A 137 9.28 -4.59 2.26
CA GLN A 137 9.97 -4.30 0.99
C GLN A 137 9.03 -3.59 0.00
N PRO A 138 9.57 -2.68 -0.83
CA PRO A 138 8.80 -2.12 -1.93
C PRO A 138 8.43 -3.20 -2.95
N SER A 139 7.33 -3.01 -3.66
CA SER A 139 6.90 -3.88 -4.76
C SER A 139 6.26 -3.06 -5.87
N THR A 140 6.03 -3.65 -7.03
CA THR A 140 5.48 -2.94 -8.20
C THR A 140 4.18 -3.56 -8.69
N THR A 141 3.39 -2.77 -9.42
CA THR A 141 2.20 -3.24 -10.13
C THR A 141 1.92 -2.32 -11.30
N ASP A 142 1.26 -2.83 -12.33
CA ASP A 142 0.76 -1.96 -13.40
C ASP A 142 -0.31 -1.01 -12.86
N ALA A 143 -0.36 0.21 -13.38
CA ALA A 143 -1.29 1.23 -12.96
C ALA A 143 -1.83 2.01 -14.15
N GLN A 144 -3.01 2.63 -13.96
CA GLN A 144 -3.55 3.62 -14.89
C GLN A 144 -3.93 4.90 -14.17
N VAL A 145 -3.51 6.03 -14.75
CA VAL A 145 -4.05 7.34 -14.43
C VAL A 145 -5.28 7.56 -15.32
N ARG A 146 -6.45 7.63 -14.68
CA ARG A 146 -7.77 7.75 -15.33
C ARG A 146 -8.45 9.07 -14.96
N GLY A 147 -9.56 9.37 -15.63
CA GLY A 147 -10.41 10.52 -15.31
C GLY A 147 -9.99 11.78 -16.06
N GLY A 148 -10.26 12.96 -15.52
CA GLY A 148 -9.90 14.21 -16.20
C GLY A 148 -10.70 14.53 -17.46
N ALA A 149 -11.84 13.89 -17.70
CA ALA A 149 -12.71 14.31 -18.79
C ALA A 149 -13.16 15.77 -18.61
N LEU A 150 -13.43 16.46 -19.71
CA LEU A 150 -14.01 17.80 -19.67
C LEU A 150 -15.54 17.67 -19.57
N TRP A 151 -16.11 18.25 -18.51
CA TRP A 151 -17.55 18.31 -18.30
C TRP A 151 -17.95 19.76 -18.02
N GLU A 152 -18.84 20.32 -18.84
CA GLU A 152 -19.28 21.73 -18.73
C GLU A 152 -18.11 22.73 -18.65
N GLY A 153 -17.07 22.52 -19.45
CA GLY A 153 -15.87 23.37 -19.46
C GLY A 153 -14.95 23.20 -18.24
N LYS A 154 -15.28 22.30 -17.30
CA LYS A 154 -14.46 21.99 -16.13
C LYS A 154 -13.80 20.63 -16.28
N ARG A 155 -12.55 20.55 -15.83
CA ARG A 155 -11.78 19.31 -15.80
C ARG A 155 -12.20 18.50 -14.57
N LEU A 156 -12.70 17.28 -14.77
CA LEU A 156 -12.97 16.35 -13.67
C LEU A 156 -11.66 15.89 -13.00
N GLN A 157 -11.79 15.24 -11.84
CA GLN A 157 -10.62 14.73 -11.12
C GLN A 157 -9.97 13.57 -11.85
N TYR A 158 -8.66 13.42 -11.59
CA TYR A 158 -7.89 12.27 -11.97
C TYR A 158 -7.85 11.27 -10.82
N VAL A 159 -7.80 9.98 -11.16
CA VAL A 159 -7.67 8.88 -10.21
C VAL A 159 -6.56 7.94 -10.66
N VAL A 160 -6.01 7.17 -9.73
CA VAL A 160 -5.06 6.10 -10.03
C VAL A 160 -5.69 4.78 -9.67
N VAL A 161 -5.63 3.83 -10.58
CA VAL A 161 -6.09 2.45 -10.35
C VAL A 161 -4.96 1.46 -10.61
N LEU A 162 -4.92 0.38 -9.85
CA LEU A 162 -3.81 -0.57 -9.78
C LEU A 162 -4.24 -1.97 -10.23
N ASP A 163 -3.33 -2.66 -10.92
CA ASP A 163 -3.49 -4.05 -11.38
C ASP A 163 -3.07 -5.06 -10.32
N VAL A 164 -3.79 -5.05 -9.20
CA VAL A 164 -3.57 -5.98 -8.10
C VAL A 164 -4.89 -6.66 -7.75
N GLU A 165 -4.81 -7.90 -7.28
CA GLU A 165 -5.98 -8.62 -6.80
C GLU A 165 -6.79 -7.74 -5.82
N PRO A 166 -8.13 -7.76 -5.87
CA PRO A 166 -8.95 -6.95 -4.99
C PRO A 166 -8.56 -7.12 -3.52
N LEU A 167 -8.17 -5.99 -2.90
CA LEU A 167 -7.69 -5.95 -1.52
C LEU A 167 -8.82 -5.74 -0.51
N GLU A 168 -10.04 -5.55 -1.00
CA GLU A 168 -11.27 -5.38 -0.24
C GLU A 168 -12.33 -6.37 -0.75
N LYS A 169 -13.16 -6.88 0.16
CA LYS A 169 -14.28 -7.76 -0.14
C LYS A 169 -15.59 -6.98 -0.20
#